data_AF-A0A352NFR1-F1
#
_entry.id   AF-A0A352NFR1-F1
#
_cell.length_a   1.000
_cell.length_b   1.000
_cell.length_c   1.000
_cell.angle_alpha   90.00
_cell.angle_beta   90.00
_cell.angle_gamma   90.00
#
_symmetry.space_group_name_H-M   'P 1'
#
loop_
_entity.id
_entity.type
_entity.pdbx_description
1 polymer ?
#
loop_
_entity_poly.entity_id
_entity_poly.type
_entity_poly.pdbx_seq_one_letter_code
_entity_poly.pdbx_strand_id
1 'polypeptide(L)'
;LVFIQYFKDEEGNYTPLANKGIDTGFGLERVASVLQGVPSNFDTDLLREIMDFTAELFGMDYGKDEKVDLALKVIADHARAITFAISDGALPSNEGRGYVIRRLLRRAVRFGRLLGIHEPFLHKAAEAIIRQMSNAYPELSDREKHVLRVIRTEEERFGETLVQGTEILNRLIEEAKSAGGSVISGEDAFKLYDTYGFPLELTQEMTAEQGLTVATDGFTEAMEQQRRRARSARQETEYLSERDAEFRRLREELGETNFTGYESMADKASVLAIFKDGKRVAAAMAGEEIEFILDVTPCYAESGGQASDHGRLAGADTEVEIFEVVKPVENLF
;
A
#
# COMPACT_ATOMS: atom_id res chain seq x y z
N LEU A 1 -13.28 -4.05 30.41
CA LEU A 1 -13.66 -5.48 30.26
C LEU A 1 -14.81 -5.53 29.26
N VAL A 2 -14.67 -6.33 28.20
CA VAL A 2 -15.70 -6.56 27.19
C VAL A 2 -16.13 -8.01 27.28
N PHE A 3 -17.43 -8.26 27.37
CA PHE A 3 -17.98 -9.60 27.38
C PHE A 3 -18.47 -9.92 25.97
N ILE A 4 -17.67 -10.65 25.20
CA ILE A 4 -17.96 -10.98 23.82
C ILE A 4 -19.02 -12.07 23.79
N GLN A 5 -20.20 -11.74 23.26
CA GLN A 5 -21.36 -12.63 23.27
C GLN A 5 -22.00 -12.82 21.89
N TYR A 6 -21.65 -11.99 20.91
CA TYR A 6 -22.29 -11.99 19.59
C TYR A 6 -21.25 -11.92 18.46
N PHE A 7 -21.53 -12.62 17.37
CA PHE A 7 -20.85 -12.53 16.09
C PHE A 7 -21.64 -11.59 15.18
N LYS A 8 -20.98 -10.62 14.55
CA LYS A 8 -21.58 -9.74 13.53
C LYS A 8 -21.23 -10.30 12.16
N ASP A 9 -22.23 -10.66 11.36
CA ASP A 9 -22.01 -11.09 9.98
C ASP A 9 -21.81 -9.90 9.02
N GLU A 10 -21.54 -10.19 7.74
CA GLU A 10 -21.31 -9.17 6.69
C GLU A 10 -22.55 -8.34 6.37
N GLU A 11 -23.75 -8.87 6.62
CA GLU A 11 -25.04 -8.19 6.47
C GLU A 11 -25.33 -7.27 7.68
N GLY A 12 -24.54 -7.40 8.74
CA GLY A 12 -24.62 -6.61 9.96
C GLY A 12 -25.53 -7.20 11.05
N ASN A 13 -26.03 -8.42 10.88
CA ASN A 13 -26.81 -9.12 11.89
C ASN A 13 -25.91 -9.64 13.00
N TYR A 14 -26.45 -9.66 14.23
CA TYR A 14 -25.74 -10.20 15.39
C TYR A 14 -26.34 -11.54 15.81
N THR A 15 -25.53 -12.60 15.78
CA THR A 15 -25.92 -13.93 16.26
C THR A 15 -25.17 -14.30 17.54
N PRO A 16 -25.82 -14.98 18.51
CA PRO A 16 -25.13 -15.40 19.72
C PRO A 16 -23.95 -16.34 19.40
N LEU A 17 -22.79 -16.08 20.01
CA LEU A 17 -21.65 -16.98 19.92
C LEU A 17 -21.91 -18.26 20.70
N ALA A 18 -21.57 -19.41 20.10
CA ALA A 18 -21.55 -20.70 20.78
C ALA A 18 -20.58 -20.68 21.98
N ASN A 19 -19.43 -20.02 21.81
CA ASN A 19 -18.43 -19.82 22.86
C ASN A 19 -18.29 -18.33 23.16
N LYS A 20 -18.65 -17.93 24.38
CA LYS A 20 -18.53 -16.55 24.86
C LYS A 20 -17.13 -16.31 25.44
N GLY A 21 -16.64 -15.08 25.35
CA GLY A 21 -15.31 -14.71 25.82
C GLY A 21 -15.33 -13.47 26.71
N ILE A 22 -14.28 -13.32 27.50
CA ILE A 22 -13.98 -12.07 28.20
C ILE A 22 -12.74 -11.49 27.56
N ASP A 23 -12.87 -10.31 26.96
CA ASP A 23 -11.76 -9.54 26.43
C ASP A 23 -11.39 -8.43 27.42
N THR A 24 -10.13 -8.42 27.82
CA THR A 24 -9.61 -7.50 28.83
C THR A 24 -8.47 -6.69 28.24
N GLY A 25 -8.59 -5.38 28.31
CA GLY A 25 -7.50 -4.46 27.99
C GLY A 25 -7.24 -3.54 29.19
N PHE A 26 -5.98 -3.38 29.53
CA PHE A 26 -5.53 -2.42 30.54
C PHE A 26 -4.36 -1.63 29.95
N GLY A 27 -4.57 -0.34 29.70
CA GLY A 27 -3.61 0.48 28.98
C GLY A 27 -2.39 0.79 29.86
N LEU A 28 -1.26 0.16 29.57
CA LEU A 28 -0.02 0.28 30.33
C LEU A 28 0.38 1.76 30.53
N GLU A 29 0.33 2.56 29.47
CA GLU A 29 0.71 3.98 29.52
C GLU A 29 -0.16 4.80 30.47
N ARG A 30 -1.45 4.48 30.58
CA ARG A 30 -2.37 5.16 31.50
C ARG A 30 -2.15 4.73 32.94
N VAL A 31 -1.78 3.47 33.16
CA VAL A 31 -1.43 2.97 34.49
C VAL A 31 -0.11 3.60 34.94
N ALA A 32 0.87 3.68 34.04
CA ALA A 32 2.14 4.34 34.27
C ALA A 32 1.95 5.81 34.66
N SER A 33 1.11 6.57 33.95
CA SER A 33 0.86 7.98 34.30
C SER A 33 0.24 8.15 35.68
N VAL A 34 -0.70 7.28 36.07
CA VAL A 34 -1.28 7.26 37.42
C VAL A 34 -0.24 6.90 38.48
N LEU A 35 0.57 5.86 38.26
CA LEU A 35 1.59 5.41 39.22
C LEU A 35 2.74 6.42 39.40
N GLN A 36 3.11 7.11 38.32
CA GLN A 36 4.16 8.13 38.33
C GLN A 36 3.62 9.51 38.78
N GLY A 37 2.30 9.68 38.90
CA GLY A 37 1.68 10.93 39.35
C GLY A 37 1.81 12.08 38.35
N VAL A 38 1.84 11.76 37.06
CA VAL A 38 2.05 12.73 35.97
C VAL A 38 0.76 12.97 35.17
N PRO A 39 0.56 14.18 34.59
CA PRO A 39 -0.75 14.58 34.08
C PRO A 39 -1.17 13.91 32.76
N SER A 40 -0.22 13.37 32.00
CA SER A 40 -0.51 12.66 30.77
C SER A 40 0.44 11.49 30.54
N ASN A 41 0.08 10.60 29.61
CA ASN A 41 0.93 9.50 29.19
C ASN A 41 2.28 9.98 28.62
N PHE A 42 2.32 11.18 28.04
CA PHE A 42 3.54 11.76 27.48
C PHE A 42 4.55 12.17 28.55
N ASP A 43 4.07 12.45 29.76
CA ASP A 43 4.91 12.87 30.87
C ASP A 43 5.50 11.69 31.65
N THR A 44 5.21 10.45 31.22
CA THR A 44 5.80 9.23 31.78
C THR A 44 7.21 9.02 31.23
N ASP A 45 8.05 8.30 31.99
CA ASP A 45 9.37 7.84 31.54
C ASP A 45 9.36 7.16 30.15
N LEU A 46 8.25 6.51 29.77
CA LEU A 46 8.10 5.85 28.48
C LEU A 46 8.18 6.80 27.28
N LEU A 47 7.62 8.00 27.38
CA LEU A 47 7.56 8.96 26.26
C LEU A 47 8.38 10.22 26.52
N ARG A 48 8.60 10.57 27.79
CA ARG A 48 9.30 11.78 28.17
C ARG A 48 10.75 11.77 27.72
N GLU A 49 11.45 10.64 27.85
CA GLU A 49 12.83 10.50 27.39
C GLU A 49 12.96 10.71 25.87
N ILE A 50 12.01 10.20 25.08
CA ILE A 50 11.98 10.38 23.62
C ILE A 50 11.71 11.84 23.27
N MET A 51 10.77 12.49 23.96
CA MET A 51 10.47 13.90 23.74
C MET A 51 11.64 14.79 24.13
N ASP A 52 12.28 14.56 25.27
CA ASP A 52 13.43 15.35 25.73
C ASP A 52 14.62 15.18 24.77
N PHE A 53 14.90 13.96 24.30
CA PHE A 53 15.92 13.74 23.26
C PHE A 53 15.60 14.49 21.96
N THR A 54 14.34 14.46 21.52
CA THR A 54 13.90 15.16 20.31
C THR A 54 13.98 16.68 20.49
N ALA A 55 13.62 17.18 21.67
CA ALA A 55 13.70 18.59 22.03
C ALA A 55 15.15 19.08 22.03
N GLU A 56 16.07 18.32 22.63
CA GLU A 56 17.50 18.60 22.61
C GLU A 56 18.05 18.63 21.18
N LEU A 57 17.66 17.66 20.35
CA LEU A 57 18.03 17.62 18.93
C LEU A 57 17.58 18.89 18.17
N PHE A 58 16.47 19.49 18.58
CA PHE A 58 15.92 20.71 17.97
C PHE A 58 16.40 22.00 18.64
N GLY A 59 17.14 21.92 19.76
CA GLY A 59 17.49 23.08 20.57
C GLY A 59 16.27 23.75 21.23
N MET A 60 15.26 22.95 21.58
CA MET A 60 14.00 23.39 22.19
C MET A 60 13.79 22.72 23.56
N ASP A 61 12.83 23.23 24.34
CA ASP A 61 12.48 22.68 25.66
C ASP A 61 10.99 22.33 25.72
N TYR A 62 10.68 21.15 26.27
CA TYR A 62 9.31 20.75 26.59
C TYR A 62 8.78 21.49 27.84
N GLY A 63 7.53 21.93 27.81
CA GLY A 63 6.81 22.63 28.86
C GLY A 63 6.90 24.16 28.80
N LYS A 64 7.51 24.73 27.76
CA LYS A 64 7.66 26.19 27.60
C LYS A 64 6.71 26.80 26.58
N ASP A 65 6.35 26.07 25.54
CA ASP A 65 5.50 26.54 24.45
C ASP A 65 4.55 25.42 24.03
N GLU A 66 3.24 25.69 24.04
CA GLU A 66 2.21 24.67 23.77
C GLU A 66 2.31 24.08 22.36
N LYS A 67 2.78 24.84 21.37
CA LYS A 67 2.95 24.35 19.99
C LYS A 67 4.15 23.43 19.90
N VAL A 68 5.24 23.79 20.57
CA VAL A 68 6.43 22.92 20.69
C VAL A 68 6.05 21.63 21.40
N ASP A 69 5.33 21.72 22.52
CA ASP A 69 4.90 20.57 23.30
C ASP A 69 4.01 19.62 22.50
N LEU A 70 3.05 20.17 21.75
CA LEU A 70 2.19 19.38 20.86
C LEU A 70 3.01 18.67 19.77
N ALA A 71 3.93 19.39 19.13
CA ALA A 71 4.78 18.83 18.09
C ALA A 71 5.66 17.69 18.63
N LEU A 72 6.31 17.88 19.78
CA LEU A 72 7.12 16.85 20.43
C LEU A 72 6.30 15.61 20.80
N LYS A 73 5.08 15.80 21.33
CA LYS A 73 4.14 14.70 21.64
C LYS A 73 3.79 13.88 20.40
N VAL A 74 3.42 14.56 19.31
CA VAL A 74 3.06 13.90 18.05
C VAL A 74 4.25 13.16 17.45
N ILE A 75 5.43 13.80 17.44
CA ILE A 75 6.66 13.18 16.93
C ILE A 75 7.01 11.93 17.74
N ALA A 76 7.02 12.01 19.07
CA ALA A 76 7.39 10.88 19.92
C ALA A 76 6.45 9.68 19.75
N ASP A 77 5.12 9.91 19.76
CA ASP A 77 4.14 8.85 19.57
C ASP A 77 4.25 8.20 18.19
N HIS A 78 4.33 9.01 17.13
CA HIS A 78 4.37 8.51 15.77
C HIS A 78 5.70 7.83 15.46
N ALA A 79 6.83 8.40 15.88
CA ALA A 79 8.14 7.77 15.73
C ALA A 79 8.19 6.41 16.44
N ARG A 80 7.60 6.30 17.65
CA ARG A 80 7.47 5.02 18.36
C ARG A 80 6.66 4.01 17.54
N ALA A 81 5.46 4.38 17.11
CA ALA A 81 4.60 3.49 16.32
C ALA A 81 5.27 3.02 15.01
N ILE A 82 5.93 3.92 14.28
CA ILE A 82 6.64 3.59 13.03
C ILE A 82 7.82 2.66 13.29
N THR A 83 8.60 2.92 14.33
CA THR A 83 9.78 2.12 14.71
C THR A 83 9.38 0.67 14.96
N PHE A 84 8.35 0.45 15.78
CA PHE A 84 7.82 -0.90 16.04
C PHE A 84 7.25 -1.54 14.77
N ALA A 85 6.41 -0.82 14.01
CA ALA A 85 5.79 -1.38 12.82
C ALA A 85 6.83 -1.85 11.77
N ILE A 86 7.92 -1.09 11.57
CA ILE A 86 8.99 -1.48 10.64
C ILE A 86 9.83 -2.62 11.21
N SER A 87 10.08 -2.63 12.52
CA SER A 87 10.73 -3.77 13.18
C SER A 87 9.95 -5.07 12.94
N ASP A 88 8.62 -5.02 13.07
CA ASP A 88 7.72 -6.15 12.83
C ASP A 88 7.57 -6.53 11.35
N GLY A 89 8.28 -5.83 10.44
CA GLY A 89 8.36 -6.15 9.02
C GLY A 89 7.29 -5.48 8.15
N ALA A 90 6.52 -4.53 8.69
CA ALA A 90 5.64 -3.71 7.87
C ALA A 90 6.43 -2.57 7.21
N LEU A 91 6.18 -2.32 5.93
CA LEU A 91 6.87 -1.28 5.16
C LEU A 91 5.90 -0.20 4.71
N PRO A 92 6.34 1.08 4.63
CA PRO A 92 5.57 2.17 4.03
C PRO A 92 5.11 1.83 2.60
N SER A 93 3.84 2.05 2.30
CA SER A 93 3.25 1.76 0.98
C SER A 93 2.06 2.69 0.69
N ASN A 94 1.46 2.57 -0.50
CA ASN A 94 0.27 3.35 -0.88
C ASN A 94 -1.04 2.77 -0.32
N GLU A 95 -1.04 1.54 0.22
CA GLU A 95 -2.27 0.81 0.57
C GLU A 95 -2.15 -0.01 1.86
N GLY A 96 -3.29 -0.34 2.46
CA GLY A 96 -3.37 -1.20 3.65
C GLY A 96 -2.54 -0.66 4.84
N ARG A 97 -1.82 -1.56 5.53
CA ARG A 97 -1.00 -1.20 6.70
C ARG A 97 0.16 -0.26 6.35
N GLY A 98 0.74 -0.39 5.15
CA GLY A 98 1.86 0.45 4.74
C GLY A 98 1.45 1.91 4.51
N TYR A 99 0.20 2.14 4.08
CA TYR A 99 -0.38 3.48 4.03
C TYR A 99 -0.45 4.14 5.41
N VAL A 100 -0.85 3.39 6.44
CA VAL A 100 -0.93 3.91 7.82
C VAL A 100 0.45 4.32 8.34
N ILE A 101 1.48 3.49 8.11
CA ILE A 101 2.86 3.81 8.52
C ILE A 101 3.35 5.08 7.82
N ARG A 102 3.12 5.18 6.51
CA ARG A 102 3.46 6.36 5.73
C ARG A 102 2.75 7.61 6.24
N ARG A 103 1.46 7.51 6.55
CA ARG A 103 0.66 8.61 7.13
C ARG A 103 1.26 9.11 8.44
N LEU A 104 1.61 8.20 9.37
CA LEU A 104 2.23 8.57 10.64
C LEU A 104 3.60 9.24 10.44
N LEU A 105 4.42 8.70 9.53
CA LEU A 105 5.73 9.25 9.20
C LEU A 105 5.60 10.67 8.67
N ARG A 106 4.77 10.86 7.66
CA ARG A 106 4.53 12.17 7.03
C ARG A 106 4.01 13.20 8.03
N ARG A 107 3.11 12.79 8.93
CA ARG A 107 2.59 13.66 9.98
C ARG A 107 3.68 14.06 10.98
N ALA A 108 4.54 13.13 11.40
CA ALA A 108 5.66 13.45 12.27
C ALA A 108 6.67 14.42 11.60
N VAL A 109 7.00 14.18 10.32
CA VAL A 109 7.87 15.10 9.53
C VAL A 109 7.25 16.50 9.45
N ARG A 110 5.93 16.61 9.21
CA ARG A 110 5.22 17.89 9.17
C ARG A 110 5.40 18.66 10.47
N PHE A 111 5.21 18.02 11.63
CA PHE A 111 5.39 18.69 12.92
C PHE A 111 6.83 19.15 13.16
N GLY A 112 7.84 18.38 12.73
CA GLY A 112 9.22 18.86 12.74
C GLY A 112 9.42 20.11 11.87
N ARG A 113 8.75 20.16 10.72
CA ARG A 113 8.84 21.31 9.79
C ARG A 113 8.16 22.55 10.32
N LEU A 114 7.05 22.41 11.06
CA LEU A 114 6.41 23.51 11.78
C LEU A 114 7.33 24.12 12.85
N LEU A 115 8.26 23.32 13.39
CA LEU A 115 9.30 23.77 14.32
C LEU A 115 10.56 24.31 13.60
N GLY A 116 10.54 24.42 12.27
CA GLY A 116 11.70 24.91 11.50
C GLY A 116 12.80 23.88 11.29
N ILE A 117 12.53 22.60 11.52
CA ILE A 117 13.51 21.52 11.30
C ILE A 117 13.46 21.08 9.85
N HIS A 118 14.59 21.28 9.15
CA HIS A 118 14.68 20.97 7.72
C HIS A 118 15.44 19.68 7.39
N GLU A 119 16.31 19.25 8.28
CA GLU A 119 17.11 18.04 8.12
C GLU A 119 16.32 16.80 8.58
N PRO A 120 16.55 15.61 7.99
CA PRO A 120 15.96 14.38 8.47
C PRO A 120 16.30 14.12 9.95
N PHE A 121 15.28 13.84 10.76
CA PHE A 121 15.44 13.66 12.21
C PHE A 121 14.73 12.42 12.74
N LEU A 122 13.74 11.85 12.04
CA LEU A 122 12.92 10.76 12.57
C LEU A 122 13.73 9.50 12.85
N HIS A 123 14.75 9.22 12.04
CA HIS A 123 15.67 8.11 12.31
C HIS A 123 16.44 8.29 13.62
N LYS A 124 16.81 9.53 14.00
CA LYS A 124 17.46 9.80 15.30
C LYS A 124 16.49 9.61 16.47
N ALA A 125 15.23 10.01 16.31
CA ALA A 125 14.20 9.71 17.29
C ALA A 125 14.00 8.18 17.43
N ALA A 126 14.01 7.45 16.31
CA ALA A 126 13.95 5.99 16.30
C ALA A 126 15.18 5.35 17.01
N GLU A 127 16.38 5.89 16.86
CA GLU A 127 17.57 5.44 17.63
C GLU A 127 17.33 5.55 19.15
N ALA A 128 16.76 6.67 19.62
CA ALA A 128 16.44 6.84 21.04
C ALA A 128 15.40 5.82 21.52
N ILE A 129 14.36 5.57 20.71
CA ILE A 129 13.33 4.56 20.99
C ILE A 129 13.94 3.16 21.07
N ILE A 130 14.75 2.77 20.08
CA ILE A 130 15.41 1.46 20.04
C ILE A 130 16.28 1.30 21.28
N ARG A 131 17.11 2.30 21.62
CA ARG A 131 17.95 2.26 22.82
C ARG A 131 17.14 2.07 24.11
N GLN A 132 16.03 2.80 24.25
CA GLN A 132 15.19 2.74 25.45
C GLN A 132 14.48 1.39 25.58
N MET A 133 14.01 0.82 24.47
CA MET A 133 13.05 -0.29 24.48
C MET A 133 13.66 -1.66 24.15
N SER A 134 14.88 -1.73 23.61
CA SER A 134 15.50 -3.00 23.15
C SER A 134 15.68 -4.07 24.23
N ASN A 135 15.73 -3.69 25.51
CA ASN A 135 15.82 -4.69 26.60
C ASN A 135 14.53 -5.52 26.71
N ALA A 136 13.37 -4.89 26.53
CA ALA A 136 12.08 -5.58 26.53
C ALA A 136 11.70 -6.12 25.14
N TYR A 137 12.22 -5.50 24.07
CA TYR A 137 11.91 -5.78 22.67
C TYR A 137 13.21 -5.99 21.86
N PRO A 138 13.91 -7.13 22.01
CA PRO A 138 15.22 -7.36 21.38
C PRO A 138 15.22 -7.24 19.85
N GLU A 139 14.07 -7.52 19.22
CA GLU A 139 13.86 -7.40 17.77
C GLU A 139 14.14 -5.99 17.23
N LEU A 140 13.97 -4.96 18.07
CA LEU A 140 14.30 -3.57 17.72
C LEU A 140 15.80 -3.41 17.46
N SER A 141 16.64 -4.03 18.29
CA SER A 141 18.10 -3.98 18.12
C SER A 141 18.55 -4.84 16.93
N ASP A 142 17.97 -6.03 16.78
CA ASP A 142 18.28 -6.93 15.66
C ASP A 142 18.02 -6.28 14.29
N ARG A 143 17.01 -5.40 14.22
CA ARG A 143 16.56 -4.74 12.98
C ARG A 143 16.92 -3.27 12.88
N GLU A 144 17.69 -2.73 13.82
CA GLU A 144 18.01 -1.31 13.95
C GLU A 144 18.46 -0.70 12.61
N LYS A 145 19.50 -1.28 11.98
CA LYS A 145 20.04 -0.78 10.70
C LYS A 145 19.01 -0.74 9.57
N HIS A 146 18.03 -1.64 9.58
CA HIS A 146 16.98 -1.67 8.58
C HIS A 146 15.93 -0.59 8.87
N VAL A 147 15.45 -0.52 10.12
CA VAL A 147 14.46 0.46 10.58
C VAL A 147 14.93 1.89 10.31
N LEU A 148 16.15 2.23 10.76
CA LEU A 148 16.71 3.57 10.60
C LEU A 148 16.84 3.98 9.13
N ARG A 149 17.24 3.03 8.27
CA ARG A 149 17.37 3.25 6.83
C ARG A 149 16.02 3.53 6.18
N VAL A 150 15.01 2.71 6.46
CA VAL A 150 13.66 2.88 5.89
C VAL A 150 13.07 4.22 6.30
N ILE A 151 13.15 4.57 7.58
CA ILE A 151 12.64 5.84 8.10
C ILE A 151 13.35 7.02 7.42
N ARG A 152 14.69 7.01 7.37
CA ARG A 152 15.48 8.09 6.77
C ARG A 152 15.15 8.28 5.29
N THR A 153 15.09 7.19 4.51
CA THR A 153 14.79 7.26 3.07
C THR A 153 13.38 7.79 2.80
N GLU A 154 12.38 7.37 3.57
CA GLU A 154 11.01 7.87 3.39
C GLU A 154 10.86 9.33 3.86
N GLU A 155 11.56 9.74 4.91
CA GLU A 155 11.60 11.13 5.37
C GLU A 155 12.26 12.05 4.35
N GLU A 156 13.41 11.67 3.79
CA GLU A 156 14.10 12.41 2.72
C GLU A 156 13.20 12.58 1.50
N ARG A 157 12.61 11.47 1.02
CA ARG A 157 11.70 11.49 -0.12
C ARG A 157 10.48 12.38 0.10
N PHE A 158 9.92 12.36 1.31
CA PHE A 158 8.75 13.15 1.63
C PHE A 158 9.06 14.64 1.87
N GLY A 159 10.26 14.98 2.35
CA GLY A 159 10.66 16.36 2.62
C GLY A 159 10.49 17.28 1.42
N GLU A 160 10.88 16.81 0.23
CA GLU A 160 10.71 17.54 -1.04
C GLU A 160 9.23 17.77 -1.38
N THR A 161 8.42 16.71 -1.31
CA THR A 161 6.97 16.75 -1.53
C THR A 161 6.26 17.70 -0.57
N LEU A 162 6.67 17.73 0.70
CA LEU A 162 6.02 18.53 1.72
C LEU A 162 6.21 20.03 1.46
N VAL A 163 7.41 20.47 1.08
CA VAL A 163 7.69 21.89 0.79
C VAL A 163 6.82 22.36 -0.37
N GLN A 164 6.88 21.67 -1.51
CA GLN A 164 6.13 22.05 -2.70
C GLN A 164 4.60 22.01 -2.46
N GLY A 165 4.11 20.94 -1.84
CA GLY A 165 2.68 20.79 -1.59
C GLY A 165 2.13 21.81 -0.59
N THR A 166 2.92 22.19 0.41
CA THR A 166 2.55 23.23 1.39
C THR A 166 2.41 24.60 0.73
N GLU A 167 3.34 24.98 -0.17
CA GLU A 167 3.24 26.23 -0.92
C GLU A 167 2.00 26.30 -1.80
N ILE A 168 1.65 25.20 -2.45
CA ILE A 168 0.44 25.11 -3.29
C ILE A 168 -0.82 25.19 -2.42
N LEU A 169 -0.86 24.43 -1.31
CA LEU A 169 -2.01 24.43 -0.42
C LEU A 169 -2.26 25.81 0.21
N ASN A 170 -1.20 26.50 0.64
CA ASN A 170 -1.32 27.84 1.21
C ASN A 170 -1.93 28.82 0.20
N ARG A 171 -1.57 28.74 -1.09
CA ARG A 171 -2.21 29.55 -2.14
C ARG A 171 -3.70 29.23 -2.29
N LEU A 172 -4.07 27.95 -2.33
CA LEU A 172 -5.47 27.52 -2.41
C LEU A 172 -6.29 28.00 -1.20
N ILE A 173 -5.71 27.97 0.00
CA ILE A 173 -6.36 28.48 1.22
C ILE A 173 -6.59 29.99 1.13
N GLU A 174 -5.58 30.75 0.69
CA GLU A 174 -5.71 32.21 0.54
C GLU A 174 -6.73 32.60 -0.55
N GLU A 175 -6.75 31.88 -1.66
CA GLU A 175 -7.74 32.04 -2.73
C GLU A 175 -9.17 31.77 -2.21
N ALA A 176 -9.37 30.65 -1.51
CA ALA A 176 -10.66 30.29 -0.92
C ALA A 176 -11.14 31.34 0.09
N LYS A 177 -10.26 31.78 1.01
CA LYS A 177 -10.59 32.83 1.99
C LYS A 177 -10.91 34.16 1.32
N SER A 178 -10.14 34.55 0.30
CA SER A 178 -10.36 35.80 -0.45
C SER A 178 -11.68 35.80 -1.21
N ALA A 179 -12.14 34.63 -1.66
CA ALA A 179 -13.46 34.44 -2.27
C ALA A 179 -14.61 34.34 -1.25
N GLY A 180 -14.33 34.42 0.06
CA GLY A 180 -15.31 34.24 1.13
C GLY A 180 -15.76 32.78 1.31
N GLY A 181 -15.02 31.83 0.75
CA GLY A 181 -15.26 30.39 0.89
C GLY A 181 -14.57 29.80 2.12
N SER A 182 -15.06 28.64 2.55
CA SER A 182 -14.49 27.86 3.66
C SER A 182 -14.15 26.42 3.28
N VAL A 183 -14.16 26.10 1.98
CA VAL A 183 -14.02 24.74 1.46
C VAL A 183 -13.01 24.72 0.32
N ILE A 184 -12.01 23.85 0.43
CA ILE A 184 -11.11 23.48 -0.67
C ILE A 184 -11.80 22.41 -1.52
N SER A 185 -11.77 22.58 -2.83
CA SER A 185 -12.43 21.65 -3.76
C SER A 185 -11.77 20.27 -3.73
N GLY A 186 -12.57 19.24 -4.03
CA GLY A 186 -12.06 17.87 -4.15
C GLY A 186 -11.08 17.72 -5.31
N GLU A 187 -11.26 18.50 -6.39
CA GLU A 187 -10.35 18.53 -7.54
C GLU A 187 -8.99 19.12 -7.19
N ASP A 188 -8.95 20.21 -6.40
CA ASP A 188 -7.69 20.81 -5.96
C ASP A 188 -6.95 19.87 -4.99
N ALA A 189 -7.68 19.24 -4.07
CA ALA A 189 -7.12 18.22 -3.19
C ALA A 189 -6.62 17.01 -3.99
N PHE A 190 -7.32 16.61 -5.04
CA PHE A 190 -6.90 15.53 -5.93
C PHE A 190 -5.66 15.92 -6.72
N LYS A 191 -5.56 17.16 -7.20
CA LYS A 191 -4.38 17.68 -7.88
C LYS A 191 -3.16 17.70 -6.96
N LEU A 192 -3.32 18.15 -5.71
CA LEU A 192 -2.28 18.06 -4.67
C LEU A 192 -1.77 16.63 -4.51
N TYR A 193 -2.68 15.66 -4.41
CA TYR A 193 -2.36 14.26 -4.26
C TYR A 193 -1.71 13.63 -5.50
N ASP A 194 -2.35 13.72 -6.64
CA ASP A 194 -1.97 13.00 -7.86
C ASP A 194 -0.75 13.64 -8.55
N THR A 195 -0.76 14.96 -8.67
CA THR A 195 0.30 15.68 -9.42
C THR A 195 1.53 15.95 -8.56
N TYR A 196 1.32 16.32 -7.30
CA TYR A 196 2.40 16.78 -6.42
C TYR A 196 2.76 15.78 -5.32
N GLY A 197 2.05 14.65 -5.22
CA GLY A 197 2.27 13.64 -4.18
C GLY A 197 1.85 14.07 -2.77
N PHE A 198 1.17 15.22 -2.65
CA PHE A 198 0.83 15.82 -1.36
C PHE A 198 -0.40 15.12 -0.74
N PRO A 199 -0.27 14.53 0.45
CA PRO A 199 -1.28 13.59 0.95
C PRO A 199 -2.60 14.28 1.33
N LEU A 200 -3.73 13.64 1.02
CA LEU A 200 -5.07 14.17 1.35
C LEU A 200 -5.21 14.44 2.86
N GLU A 201 -4.67 13.57 3.71
CA GLU A 201 -4.76 13.72 5.15
C GLU A 201 -4.04 14.98 5.66
N LEU A 202 -2.93 15.36 5.03
CA LEU A 202 -2.21 16.58 5.38
C LEU A 202 -2.92 17.81 4.83
N THR A 203 -3.49 17.70 3.63
CA THR A 203 -4.39 18.73 3.09
C THR A 203 -5.52 19.02 4.09
N GLN A 204 -6.23 17.98 4.54
CA GLN A 204 -7.33 18.10 5.50
C GLN A 204 -6.88 18.71 6.84
N GLU A 205 -5.78 18.21 7.41
CA GLU A 205 -5.26 18.69 8.70
C GLU A 205 -4.86 20.17 8.62
N MET A 206 -4.12 20.56 7.57
CA MET A 206 -3.66 21.94 7.38
C MET A 206 -4.80 22.90 7.03
N THR A 207 -5.80 22.47 6.27
CA THR A 207 -6.99 23.31 6.01
C THR A 207 -7.81 23.50 7.28
N ALA A 208 -7.96 22.46 8.10
CA ALA A 208 -8.74 22.51 9.33
C ALA A 208 -8.14 23.49 10.35
N GLU A 209 -6.81 23.53 10.47
CA GLU A 209 -6.10 24.52 11.29
C GLU A 209 -6.36 25.97 10.86
N GLN A 210 -6.71 26.17 9.59
CA GLN A 210 -7.05 27.48 9.03
C GLN A 210 -8.56 27.78 9.06
N GLY A 211 -9.37 26.89 9.62
CA GLY A 211 -10.83 27.00 9.69
C GLY A 211 -11.55 26.61 8.39
N LEU A 212 -10.89 25.89 7.49
CA LEU A 212 -11.44 25.40 6.22
C LEU A 212 -11.61 23.87 6.24
N THR A 213 -12.46 23.36 5.35
CA THR A 213 -12.64 21.93 5.10
C THR A 213 -12.25 21.54 3.68
N VAL A 214 -12.16 20.25 3.40
CA VAL A 214 -11.92 19.72 2.05
C VAL A 214 -13.16 18.93 1.60
N ALA A 215 -13.63 19.17 0.38
CA ALA A 215 -14.72 18.41 -0.22
C ALA A 215 -14.24 17.00 -0.65
N THR A 216 -14.23 16.06 0.29
CA THR A 216 -13.73 14.68 0.10
C THR A 216 -14.50 13.88 -0.95
N ASP A 217 -15.77 14.19 -1.16
CA ASP A 217 -16.60 13.50 -2.16
C ASP A 217 -16.06 13.77 -3.56
N GLY A 218 -15.74 15.04 -3.87
CA GLY A 218 -15.12 15.42 -5.14
C GLY A 218 -13.73 14.81 -5.35
N PHE A 219 -12.95 14.64 -4.27
CA PHE A 219 -11.67 13.93 -4.34
C PHE A 219 -11.87 12.46 -4.71
N THR A 220 -12.87 11.83 -4.10
CA THR A 220 -13.21 10.41 -4.33
C THR A 220 -13.69 10.20 -5.76
N GLU A 221 -14.53 11.11 -6.26
CA GLU A 221 -14.98 11.11 -7.65
C GLU A 221 -13.81 11.27 -8.63
N ALA A 222 -12.88 12.19 -8.36
CA ALA A 222 -11.69 12.39 -9.19
C ALA A 222 -10.77 11.16 -9.20
N MET A 223 -10.57 10.51 -8.06
CA MET A 223 -9.86 9.24 -7.93
C MET A 223 -10.53 8.13 -8.78
N GLU A 224 -11.86 8.01 -8.72
CA GLU A 224 -12.59 7.03 -9.52
C GLU A 224 -12.53 7.34 -11.02
N GLN A 225 -12.59 8.61 -11.41
CA GLN A 225 -12.38 9.02 -12.81
C GLN A 225 -10.97 8.70 -13.29
N GLN A 226 -9.93 8.91 -12.47
CA GLN A 226 -8.56 8.50 -12.80
C GLN A 226 -8.44 6.98 -12.94
N ARG A 227 -9.02 6.21 -12.02
CA ARG A 227 -9.06 4.74 -12.11
C ARG A 227 -9.76 4.27 -13.38
N ARG A 228 -10.89 4.86 -13.73
CA ARG A 228 -11.62 4.57 -14.97
C ARG A 228 -10.78 4.91 -16.19
N ARG A 229 -10.11 6.06 -16.23
CA ARG A 229 -9.20 6.46 -17.31
C ARG A 229 -8.00 5.51 -17.45
N ALA A 230 -7.41 5.08 -16.33
CA ALA A 230 -6.32 4.11 -16.35
C ALA A 230 -6.77 2.74 -16.86
N ARG A 231 -8.02 2.33 -16.53
CA ARG A 231 -8.64 1.11 -17.08
C ARG A 231 -8.95 1.26 -18.56
N SER A 232 -9.51 2.40 -19.00
CA SER A 232 -9.81 2.66 -20.42
C SER A 232 -8.55 2.81 -21.28
N ALA A 233 -7.46 3.35 -20.74
CA ALA A 233 -6.17 3.43 -21.43
C ALA A 233 -5.49 2.05 -21.54
N ARG A 234 -5.68 1.16 -20.55
CA ARG A 234 -5.36 -0.27 -20.70
C ARG A 234 -6.27 -0.92 -21.75
N GLN A 235 -7.53 -0.50 -21.84
CA GLN A 235 -8.49 -0.92 -22.86
C GLN A 235 -8.13 -0.46 -24.28
N GLU A 236 -7.41 0.65 -24.44
CA GLU A 236 -6.90 1.09 -25.75
C GLU A 236 -5.63 0.33 -26.16
N THR A 237 -4.96 -0.30 -25.19
CA THR A 237 -3.97 -1.37 -25.43
C THR A 237 -4.67 -2.72 -25.70
N GLU A 238 -6.00 -2.78 -25.52
CA GLU A 238 -6.88 -3.95 -25.63
C GLU A 238 -7.58 -3.99 -27.01
N TYR A 239 -6.82 -3.75 -28.08
CA TYR A 239 -7.04 -4.45 -29.36
C TYR A 239 -7.00 -6.00 -29.18
N LEU A 240 -6.62 -6.46 -27.98
CA LEU A 240 -6.75 -7.82 -27.45
C LEU A 240 -8.20 -8.23 -27.07
N SER A 241 -9.18 -7.31 -26.98
CA SER A 241 -10.56 -7.65 -26.54
C SER A 241 -11.38 -8.49 -27.53
N GLU A 242 -11.14 -8.36 -28.84
CA GLU A 242 -11.72 -9.27 -29.85
C GLU A 242 -11.15 -10.68 -29.71
N ARG A 243 -9.86 -10.78 -29.42
CA ARG A 243 -9.13 -12.04 -29.29
C ARG A 243 -9.53 -12.81 -28.04
N ASP A 244 -9.74 -12.14 -26.91
CA ASP A 244 -10.27 -12.78 -25.69
C ASP A 244 -11.71 -13.26 -25.85
N ALA A 245 -12.55 -12.52 -26.59
CA ALA A 245 -13.90 -12.94 -26.93
C ALA A 245 -13.90 -14.14 -27.89
N GLU A 246 -12.95 -14.19 -28.83
CA GLU A 246 -12.73 -15.33 -29.72
C GLU A 246 -12.27 -16.56 -28.93
N PHE A 247 -11.31 -16.43 -28.01
CA PHE A 247 -10.84 -17.54 -27.17
C PHE A 247 -11.91 -18.09 -26.23
N ARG A 248 -12.80 -17.25 -25.70
CA ARG A 248 -13.97 -17.73 -24.93
C ARG A 248 -14.91 -18.58 -25.80
N ARG A 249 -15.21 -18.13 -27.02
CA ARG A 249 -16.04 -18.90 -27.97
C ARG A 249 -15.35 -20.20 -28.39
N LEU A 250 -14.03 -20.16 -28.60
CA LEU A 250 -13.24 -21.34 -28.92
C LEU A 250 -13.23 -22.35 -27.77
N ARG A 251 -13.12 -21.91 -26.51
CA ARG A 251 -13.27 -22.80 -25.35
C ARG A 251 -14.66 -23.44 -25.31
N GLU A 252 -15.71 -22.69 -25.62
CA GLU A 252 -17.07 -23.25 -25.72
C GLU A 252 -17.21 -24.26 -26.88
N GLU A 253 -16.49 -24.07 -28.00
CA GLU A 253 -16.50 -24.95 -29.17
C GLU A 253 -15.63 -26.21 -28.97
N LEU A 254 -14.42 -26.05 -28.44
CA LEU A 254 -13.35 -27.05 -28.41
C LEU A 254 -13.23 -27.76 -27.05
N GLY A 255 -13.80 -27.18 -25.99
CA GLY A 255 -13.65 -27.64 -24.61
C GLY A 255 -12.45 -27.00 -23.90
N GLU A 256 -12.17 -27.51 -22.69
CA GLU A 256 -11.05 -27.09 -21.86
C GLU A 256 -9.80 -27.93 -22.14
N THR A 257 -8.63 -27.32 -22.01
CA THR A 257 -7.35 -28.02 -21.97
C THR A 257 -7.15 -28.63 -20.58
N ASN A 258 -6.86 -29.93 -20.53
CA ASN A 258 -6.51 -30.62 -19.30
C ASN A 258 -5.05 -30.36 -18.93
N PHE A 259 -4.80 -29.62 -17.86
CA PHE A 259 -3.45 -29.36 -17.39
C PHE A 259 -2.95 -30.47 -16.45
N THR A 260 -1.87 -31.14 -16.84
CA THR A 260 -1.30 -32.32 -16.15
C THR A 260 0.08 -32.07 -15.52
N GLY A 261 0.60 -30.84 -15.60
CA GLY A 261 1.98 -30.51 -15.22
C GLY A 261 2.32 -30.70 -13.73
N TYR A 262 1.32 -30.92 -12.87
CA TYR A 262 1.54 -31.32 -11.47
C TYR A 262 1.95 -32.80 -11.32
N GLU A 263 1.63 -33.62 -12.31
CA GLU A 263 1.71 -35.08 -12.24
C GLU A 263 2.67 -35.65 -13.29
N SER A 264 2.77 -35.02 -14.46
CA SER A 264 3.57 -35.47 -15.59
C SER A 264 4.40 -34.36 -16.21
N MET A 265 5.52 -34.74 -16.83
CA MET A 265 6.37 -33.86 -17.65
C MET A 265 6.22 -34.14 -19.15
N ALA A 266 5.41 -35.13 -19.53
CA ALA A 266 5.20 -35.51 -20.93
C ALA A 266 3.84 -36.18 -21.10
N ASP A 267 3.08 -35.80 -22.13
CA ASP A 267 1.76 -36.36 -22.43
C ASP A 267 1.53 -36.52 -23.93
N LYS A 268 0.51 -37.33 -24.26
CA LYS A 268 -0.02 -37.42 -25.62
C LYS A 268 -1.16 -36.43 -25.78
N ALA A 269 -0.96 -35.46 -26.66
CA ALA A 269 -1.93 -34.40 -26.92
C ALA A 269 -2.38 -34.37 -28.38
N SER A 270 -3.53 -33.77 -28.61
CA SER A 270 -4.10 -33.43 -29.90
C SER A 270 -4.15 -31.91 -30.06
N VAL A 271 -3.79 -31.41 -31.23
CA VAL A 271 -3.93 -29.99 -31.56
C VAL A 271 -5.39 -29.70 -31.92
N LEU A 272 -6.03 -28.80 -31.16
CA LEU A 272 -7.43 -28.43 -31.33
C LEU A 272 -7.62 -27.26 -32.31
N ALA A 273 -6.68 -26.32 -32.33
CA ALA A 273 -6.68 -25.18 -33.23
C ALA A 273 -5.27 -24.63 -33.44
N ILE A 274 -5.05 -23.98 -34.59
CA ILE A 274 -3.79 -23.32 -34.96
C ILE A 274 -4.12 -21.89 -35.40
N PHE A 275 -3.30 -20.94 -34.98
CA PHE A 275 -3.40 -19.52 -35.31
C PHE A 275 -2.08 -19.02 -35.86
N LYS A 276 -2.17 -18.16 -36.87
CA LYS A 276 -1.04 -17.42 -37.44
C LYS A 276 -1.44 -15.96 -37.59
N ASP A 277 -0.61 -15.05 -37.10
CA ASP A 277 -0.89 -13.61 -37.11
C ASP A 277 -2.28 -13.26 -36.54
N GLY A 278 -2.69 -13.98 -35.49
CA GLY A 278 -3.99 -13.83 -34.84
C GLY A 278 -5.20 -14.37 -35.61
N LYS A 279 -5.00 -15.15 -36.68
CA LYS A 279 -6.09 -15.76 -37.47
C LYS A 279 -6.02 -17.28 -37.43
N ARG A 280 -7.18 -17.93 -37.25
CA ARG A 280 -7.29 -19.40 -37.30
C ARG A 280 -6.93 -19.92 -38.69
N VAL A 281 -6.02 -20.89 -38.75
CA VAL A 281 -5.57 -21.55 -39.97
C VAL A 281 -5.74 -23.07 -39.86
N ALA A 282 -5.84 -23.76 -41.00
CA ALA A 282 -5.99 -25.21 -41.03
C ALA A 282 -4.67 -25.98 -40.88
N ALA A 283 -3.54 -25.35 -41.23
CA ALA A 283 -2.20 -25.92 -41.16
C ALA A 283 -1.16 -24.80 -41.17
N ALA A 284 0.05 -25.14 -40.71
CA ALA A 284 1.24 -24.30 -40.76
C ALA A 284 2.42 -25.09 -41.36
N MET A 285 3.40 -24.37 -41.90
CA MET A 285 4.59 -24.96 -42.53
C MET A 285 5.84 -24.82 -41.64
N ALA A 286 6.84 -25.65 -41.92
CA ALA A 286 8.12 -25.58 -41.21
C ALA A 286 8.75 -24.19 -41.36
N GLY A 287 9.21 -23.62 -40.25
CA GLY A 287 9.79 -22.28 -40.18
C GLY A 287 8.78 -21.15 -39.91
N GLU A 288 7.49 -21.46 -39.75
CA GLU A 288 6.49 -20.48 -39.34
C GLU A 288 6.32 -20.45 -37.81
N GLU A 289 6.27 -19.25 -37.24
CA GLU A 289 5.84 -19.04 -35.87
C GLU A 289 4.31 -19.03 -35.81
N ILE A 290 3.76 -19.81 -34.88
CA ILE A 290 2.32 -20.05 -34.73
C ILE A 290 1.95 -20.13 -33.26
N GLU A 291 0.66 -19.97 -32.99
CA GLU A 291 0.04 -20.32 -31.72
C GLU A 291 -0.89 -21.51 -31.95
N PHE A 292 -1.03 -22.39 -30.98
CA PHE A 292 -1.93 -23.53 -31.09
C PHE A 292 -2.49 -23.93 -29.73
N ILE A 293 -3.66 -24.57 -29.74
CA ILE A 293 -4.37 -25.01 -28.54
C ILE A 293 -4.28 -26.53 -28.45
N LEU A 294 -4.02 -27.06 -27.25
CA LEU A 294 -3.99 -28.49 -26.98
C LEU A 294 -5.19 -28.96 -26.14
N ASP A 295 -5.55 -30.24 -26.25
CA ASP A 295 -6.52 -30.90 -25.37
C ASP A 295 -5.93 -31.26 -23.99
N VAL A 296 -4.63 -31.55 -23.93
CA VAL A 296 -3.87 -31.82 -22.70
C VAL A 296 -2.47 -31.25 -22.81
N THR A 297 -1.94 -30.70 -21.72
CA THR A 297 -0.53 -30.26 -21.68
C THR A 297 0.05 -30.34 -20.27
N PRO A 298 1.31 -30.81 -20.13
CA PRO A 298 2.05 -30.67 -18.90
C PRO A 298 2.73 -29.30 -18.78
N CYS A 299 2.78 -28.50 -19.86
CA CYS A 299 3.52 -27.24 -19.88
C CYS A 299 2.75 -26.14 -19.16
N TYR A 300 3.39 -25.54 -18.16
CA TYR A 300 2.80 -24.49 -17.34
C TYR A 300 2.72 -23.15 -18.10
N ALA A 301 1.52 -22.56 -18.11
CA ALA A 301 1.33 -21.18 -18.57
C ALA A 301 1.75 -20.17 -17.49
N GLU A 302 2.35 -19.05 -17.90
CA GLU A 302 2.81 -18.01 -16.96
C GLU A 302 1.69 -17.58 -15.99
N SER A 303 1.93 -17.79 -14.69
CA SER A 303 0.96 -17.44 -13.64
C SER A 303 1.62 -17.44 -12.26
N GLY A 304 1.01 -16.74 -11.30
CA GLY A 304 1.47 -16.73 -9.90
C GLY A 304 2.89 -16.19 -9.67
N GLY A 305 3.45 -15.45 -10.63
CA GLY A 305 4.84 -14.98 -10.60
C GLY A 305 5.89 -15.99 -11.07
N GLN A 306 5.45 -17.15 -11.59
CA GLN A 306 6.30 -18.16 -12.23
C GLN A 306 6.25 -17.98 -13.75
N ALA A 307 7.42 -18.02 -14.40
CA ALA A 307 7.57 -17.99 -15.86
C ALA A 307 6.95 -19.24 -16.53
N SER A 308 6.55 -19.12 -17.79
CA SER A 308 6.02 -20.23 -18.57
C SER A 308 7.08 -21.29 -18.87
N ASP A 309 6.62 -22.51 -19.11
CA ASP A 309 7.50 -23.63 -19.50
C ASP A 309 7.89 -23.56 -20.97
N HIS A 310 9.04 -24.14 -21.28
CA HIS A 310 9.47 -24.45 -22.65
C HIS A 310 9.33 -25.95 -22.89
N GLY A 311 8.97 -26.32 -24.11
CA GLY A 311 8.66 -27.71 -24.44
C GLY A 311 8.85 -28.04 -25.91
N ARG A 312 8.52 -29.27 -26.26
CA ARG A 312 8.49 -29.74 -27.65
C ARG A 312 7.29 -30.64 -27.87
N LEU A 313 6.60 -30.42 -28.99
CA LEU A 313 5.54 -31.30 -29.47
C LEU A 313 6.08 -32.08 -30.68
N ALA A 314 6.12 -33.41 -30.58
CA ALA A 314 6.62 -34.28 -31.64
C ALA A 314 5.51 -35.20 -32.19
N GLY A 315 5.31 -35.16 -33.50
CA GLY A 315 4.49 -36.09 -34.28
C GLY A 315 5.35 -37.07 -35.08
N ALA A 316 4.74 -37.77 -36.03
CA ALA A 316 5.44 -38.75 -36.87
C ALA A 316 6.52 -38.12 -37.76
N ASP A 317 6.21 -36.99 -38.39
CA ASP A 317 7.10 -36.25 -39.31
C ASP A 317 7.17 -34.75 -39.00
N THR A 318 6.76 -34.34 -37.79
CA THR A 318 6.64 -32.94 -37.38
C THR A 318 7.23 -32.75 -35.99
N GLU A 319 8.01 -31.70 -35.78
CA GLU A 319 8.45 -31.24 -34.46
C GLU A 319 8.14 -29.74 -34.35
N VAL A 320 7.56 -29.33 -33.22
CA VAL A 320 7.27 -27.93 -32.89
C VAL A 320 7.96 -27.61 -31.57
N GLU A 321 8.77 -26.57 -31.57
CA GLU A 321 9.38 -26.03 -30.36
C GLU A 321 8.41 -25.04 -29.69
N ILE A 322 8.21 -25.20 -28.38
CA ILE A 322 7.35 -24.36 -27.57
C ILE A 322 8.26 -23.47 -26.72
N PHE A 323 8.25 -22.18 -27.02
CA PHE A 323 9.05 -21.17 -26.31
C PHE A 323 8.21 -20.26 -25.41
N GLU A 324 6.88 -20.39 -25.44
CA GLU A 324 5.97 -19.65 -24.56
C GLU A 324 4.66 -20.43 -24.41
N VAL A 325 4.11 -20.43 -23.20
CA VAL A 325 2.78 -20.96 -22.91
C VAL A 325 1.98 -19.91 -22.17
N VAL A 326 0.79 -19.62 -22.69
CA VAL A 326 -0.12 -18.61 -22.14
C VAL A 326 -1.47 -19.24 -21.85
N LYS A 327 -2.22 -18.63 -20.94
CA LYS A 327 -3.60 -19.05 -20.62
C LYS A 327 -4.55 -17.89 -20.94
N PRO A 328 -4.96 -17.71 -22.21
CA PRO A 328 -5.73 -16.53 -22.64
C PRO A 328 -7.12 -16.47 -21.98
N VAL A 329 -7.71 -17.62 -21.69
CA VAL A 329 -8.94 -17.76 -20.90
C VAL A 329 -8.80 -18.94 -19.95
N GLU A 330 -9.63 -18.99 -18.90
CA GLU A 330 -9.57 -20.07 -17.91
C GLU A 330 -9.61 -21.46 -18.57
N ASN A 331 -8.64 -22.31 -18.21
CA ASN A 331 -8.45 -23.67 -18.70
C ASN A 331 -8.36 -23.82 -20.23
N LEU A 332 -7.76 -22.84 -20.93
CA LEU A 332 -7.36 -22.96 -22.32
C LEU A 332 -5.87 -22.65 -22.42
N PHE A 333 -5.08 -23.57 -22.95
CA PHE A 333 -3.61 -23.47 -23.06
C PHE A 333 -3.16 -23.67 -24.49
#